data_AF-A0A3R9P923-F1
#
_entry.id   AF-A0A3R9P923-F1
#
_cell.length_a   1.000
_cell.length_b   1.000
_cell.length_c   1.000
_cell.angle_alpha   90.00
_cell.angle_beta   90.00
_cell.angle_gamma   90.00
#
_symmetry.space_group_name_H-M   'P 1'
#
loop_
_entity.id
_entity.type
_entity.pdbx_description
1 polymer ?
#
loop_
_entity_poly.entity_id
_entity_poly.type
_entity_poly.pdbx_seq_one_letter_code
_entity_poly.pdbx_strand_id
1 'polypeptide(L)'
;MSKSFEERMKELEEGYNDMPDTVSADQIIQNVESTKKKSSWRKIYTTGGGILAAGIAALLIMSQPGLSPGNGDSPPSASDNQEESQEMTSQQDEDTPALTRESAVELMNSYKESFVSLINETDNQKIESYQTTDEVKQHFANTMSDELATWMTDSYFTEEDDGVYVIAKDGPTWFQEDQSFELEEVSEGHVKIVQERENELLGHVNMVYHASFQENQWVVDDIETNELGGSEGEETSTDSEDSIKDTAQTVLDLINSQDMGTLSTHVHPDKGVLFSPYVNIQEDARVFQQEEVANFFDDDQEYEWGVYDGRGDTIELTPAEYYEEFIYEADLQNPDEVLVDERKQRGNMRNNIKDVFPDATVVEFHKEASENGGMDWVSLNLVFEDGPNGNWKLIAIVHDEWTI
;
A
#
# COMPACT_ATOMS: atom_id res chain seq x y z
N MET A 1 21.19 -26.19 44.19
CA MET A 1 22.31 -25.21 44.29
C MET A 1 22.84 -25.05 42.88
N SER A 2 22.71 -23.86 42.30
CA SER A 2 23.17 -23.56 40.94
C SER A 2 24.69 -23.41 40.94
N LYS A 3 25.36 -23.94 39.90
CA LYS A 3 26.80 -23.80 39.70
C LYS A 3 27.19 -22.32 39.67
N SER A 4 28.37 -22.01 40.21
CA SER A 4 28.87 -20.64 40.18
C SER A 4 29.22 -20.22 38.76
N PHE A 5 29.27 -18.91 38.52
CA PHE A 5 29.66 -18.36 37.21
C PHE A 5 31.06 -18.84 36.77
N GLU A 6 32.00 -18.97 37.71
CA GLU A 6 33.34 -19.48 37.43
C GLU A 6 33.35 -20.96 37.04
N GLU A 7 32.49 -21.79 37.64
CA GLU A 7 32.34 -23.20 37.24
C GLU A 7 31.76 -23.32 35.82
N ARG A 8 30.85 -22.42 35.44
CA ARG A 8 30.27 -22.39 34.08
C ARG A 8 31.28 -21.91 33.03
N MET A 9 32.11 -20.92 33.37
CA MET A 9 33.17 -20.44 32.47
C MET A 9 34.25 -21.50 32.25
N LYS A 10 34.60 -22.26 33.30
CA LYS A 10 35.57 -23.34 33.20
C LYS A 10 35.06 -24.51 32.35
N GLU A 11 33.78 -24.86 32.46
CA GLU A 11 33.15 -25.88 31.58
C GLU A 11 33.15 -25.44 30.10
N LEU A 12 32.94 -24.15 29.83
CA LEU A 12 32.99 -23.61 28.47
C LEU A 12 34.41 -23.63 27.89
N GLU A 13 35.42 -23.31 28.71
CA GLU A 13 36.82 -23.31 28.31
C GLU A 13 37.36 -24.74 28.10
N GLU A 14 36.92 -25.71 28.91
CA GLU A 14 37.20 -27.13 28.70
C GLU A 14 36.47 -27.68 27.46
N GLY A 15 35.24 -27.25 27.20
CA GLY A 15 34.48 -27.63 26.00
C GLY A 15 35.06 -27.08 24.69
N TYR A 16 35.62 -25.86 24.72
CA TYR A 16 36.29 -25.27 23.56
C TYR A 16 37.59 -26.00 23.20
N ASN A 17 38.32 -26.50 24.19
CA ASN A 17 39.57 -27.23 23.99
C ASN A 17 39.40 -28.71 23.60
N ASP A 18 38.19 -29.26 23.72
CA ASP A 18 37.87 -30.66 23.39
C ASP A 18 37.01 -30.78 22.11
N MET A 19 36.84 -29.68 21.35
CA MET A 19 36.15 -29.69 20.07
C MET A 19 37.03 -30.35 19.00
N PRO A 20 36.52 -31.36 18.26
CA PRO A 20 37.29 -32.03 17.20
C PRO A 20 37.53 -31.10 16.00
N ASP A 21 38.72 -31.22 15.40
CA ASP A 21 39.15 -30.43 14.24
C ASP A 21 38.20 -30.59 13.04
N THR A 22 37.58 -29.46 12.67
CA THR A 22 37.00 -29.04 11.38
C THR A 22 36.33 -30.13 10.52
N VAL A 23 35.00 -30.04 10.41
CA VAL A 23 34.22 -30.59 9.30
C VAL A 23 34.59 -29.83 8.02
N SER A 24 34.98 -30.52 6.95
CA SER A 24 35.37 -29.90 5.68
C SER A 24 34.18 -29.30 4.93
N ALA A 25 34.40 -28.24 4.15
CA ALA A 25 33.39 -27.53 3.34
C ALA A 25 32.49 -28.47 2.50
N ASP A 26 33.02 -29.60 2.01
CA ASP A 26 32.26 -30.59 1.26
C ASP A 26 31.12 -31.26 2.06
N GLN A 27 31.25 -31.37 3.39
CA GLN A 27 30.20 -31.91 4.26
C GLN A 27 29.13 -30.87 4.62
N ILE A 28 29.48 -29.58 4.58
CA ILE A 28 28.52 -28.48 4.76
C ILE A 28 27.63 -28.38 3.52
N ILE A 29 28.22 -28.45 2.32
CA ILE A 29 27.49 -28.44 1.05
C ILE A 29 26.51 -29.64 0.96
N GLN A 30 26.93 -30.83 1.43
CA GLN A 30 26.05 -32.00 1.41
C GLN A 30 24.84 -31.90 2.35
N ASN A 31 24.96 -31.17 3.47
CA ASN A 31 23.86 -30.97 4.40
C ASN A 31 22.85 -29.92 3.89
N VAL A 32 23.34 -28.87 3.23
CA VAL A 32 22.51 -27.84 2.56
C VAL A 32 21.77 -28.44 1.34
N GLU A 33 22.41 -29.33 0.57
CA GLU A 33 21.74 -30.03 -0.55
C GLU A 33 20.72 -31.07 -0.08
N SER A 34 20.82 -31.57 1.16
CA SER A 34 19.91 -32.60 1.71
C SER A 34 18.58 -32.05 2.25
N THR A 35 18.46 -30.73 2.43
CA THR A 35 17.28 -30.06 2.98
C THR A 35 16.35 -29.45 1.93
N LYS A 36 16.76 -29.29 0.66
CA LYS A 36 15.83 -28.96 -0.44
C LYS A 36 15.13 -30.22 -0.97
N LYS A 37 14.16 -30.72 -0.20
CA LYS A 37 13.25 -31.79 -0.68
C LYS A 37 12.18 -31.18 -1.59
N LYS A 38 12.39 -31.33 -2.90
CA LYS A 38 11.46 -31.07 -4.01
C LYS A 38 9.98 -31.23 -3.61
N SER A 39 9.24 -30.12 -3.57
CA SER A 39 7.78 -30.14 -3.66
C SER A 39 7.39 -30.18 -5.14
N SER A 40 6.73 -31.26 -5.54
CA SER A 40 6.30 -31.53 -6.91
C SER A 40 4.80 -31.26 -7.01
N TRP A 41 4.40 -30.11 -7.55
CA TRP A 41 3.04 -29.94 -8.09
C TRP A 41 3.13 -29.15 -9.40
N ARG A 42 2.83 -29.80 -10.52
CA ARG A 42 2.66 -29.17 -11.83
C ARG A 42 1.26 -29.50 -12.37
N LYS A 43 0.57 -28.42 -12.77
CA LYS A 43 -0.49 -28.27 -13.78
C LYS A 43 -1.92 -28.75 -13.46
N ILE A 44 -2.84 -27.78 -13.41
CA ILE A 44 -4.08 -27.81 -14.21
C ILE A 44 -4.31 -26.41 -14.82
N TYR A 45 -4.14 -26.28 -16.14
CA TYR A 45 -4.81 -25.27 -16.95
C TYR A 45 -5.49 -25.95 -18.14
N THR A 46 -6.64 -25.38 -18.53
CA THR A 46 -7.48 -25.60 -19.73
C THR A 46 -8.45 -26.79 -19.73
N THR A 47 -9.76 -26.53 -19.59
CA THR A 47 -10.72 -26.42 -20.73
C THR A 47 -12.18 -26.25 -20.28
N GLY A 48 -12.89 -25.34 -20.97
CA GLY A 48 -14.37 -25.29 -21.08
C GLY A 48 -15.04 -24.39 -20.03
N GLY A 49 -15.65 -23.25 -20.34
CA GLY A 49 -16.32 -22.84 -21.56
C GLY A 49 -17.81 -22.64 -21.27
N GLY A 50 -18.27 -21.38 -21.29
CA GLY A 50 -19.64 -21.08 -21.67
C GLY A 50 -20.51 -20.26 -20.72
N ILE A 51 -20.84 -19.04 -21.19
CA ILE A 51 -22.18 -18.38 -21.17
C ILE A 51 -22.64 -17.90 -19.76
N LEU A 52 -22.71 -16.59 -19.48
CA LEU A 52 -23.79 -15.71 -19.94
C LEU A 52 -23.36 -14.24 -20.04
N ALA A 53 -23.49 -13.69 -21.24
CA ALA A 53 -23.73 -12.28 -21.48
C ALA A 53 -25.24 -12.01 -21.44
N ALA A 54 -25.66 -11.00 -20.67
CA ALA A 54 -26.91 -10.24 -20.83
C ALA A 54 -26.85 -9.03 -19.86
N GLY A 55 -26.89 -7.78 -20.27
CA GLY A 55 -26.96 -7.22 -21.61
C GLY A 55 -26.67 -5.72 -21.56
N ILE A 56 -25.80 -5.27 -22.45
CA ILE A 56 -25.80 -3.90 -22.96
C ILE A 56 -26.52 -3.98 -24.30
N ALA A 57 -27.73 -3.45 -24.37
CA ALA A 57 -28.39 -3.16 -25.63
C ALA A 57 -28.37 -1.63 -25.83
N ALA A 58 -27.32 -1.17 -26.50
CA ALA A 58 -27.22 0.20 -26.99
C ALA A 58 -28.26 0.42 -28.09
N LEU A 59 -29.05 1.47 -27.96
CA LEU A 59 -29.94 1.98 -29.00
C LEU A 59 -29.35 3.30 -29.52
N LEU A 60 -28.40 3.22 -30.46
CA LEU A 60 -28.12 4.36 -31.34
C LEU A 60 -27.96 3.91 -32.79
N ILE A 61 -28.90 4.44 -33.56
CA ILE A 61 -29.16 4.27 -34.98
C ILE A 61 -28.00 4.86 -35.78
N MET A 62 -27.30 4.05 -36.58
CA MET A 62 -26.48 4.56 -37.67
C MET A 62 -27.30 4.64 -38.96
N SER A 63 -27.27 5.83 -39.55
CA SER A 63 -27.87 6.21 -40.81
C SER A 63 -27.02 5.82 -42.04
N GLN A 64 -27.73 5.48 -43.14
CA GLN A 64 -27.35 5.57 -44.58
C GLN A 64 -26.93 4.26 -45.30
N PRO A 65 -27.02 4.18 -46.66
CA PRO A 65 -28.22 3.75 -47.38
C PRO A 65 -27.96 2.52 -48.29
N GLY A 66 -28.89 1.56 -48.32
CA GLY A 66 -28.78 0.34 -49.12
C GLY A 66 -29.77 0.32 -50.30
N LEU A 67 -29.23 0.06 -51.48
CA LEU A 67 -29.88 -0.02 -52.79
C LEU A 67 -30.88 -1.19 -52.94
N SER A 68 -31.84 -0.95 -53.84
CA SER A 68 -32.85 -1.86 -54.43
C SER A 68 -32.26 -3.15 -55.03
N PRO A 69 -33.05 -4.24 -55.16
CA PRO A 69 -33.96 -4.44 -56.30
C PRO A 69 -35.35 -4.91 -55.81
N GLY A 70 -36.49 -4.78 -56.48
CA GLY A 70 -36.83 -4.58 -57.88
C GLY A 70 -38.09 -5.42 -58.17
N ASN A 71 -39.21 -4.71 -58.39
CA ASN A 71 -40.48 -5.08 -59.04
C ASN A 71 -41.50 -6.03 -58.36
N GLY A 72 -42.71 -5.49 -58.17
CA GLY A 72 -43.97 -6.21 -57.98
C GLY A 72 -45.12 -5.27 -57.62
N ASP A 73 -45.97 -4.96 -58.60
CA ASP A 73 -46.98 -3.90 -58.63
C ASP A 73 -48.15 -3.94 -57.62
N SER A 74 -48.45 -2.74 -57.13
CA SER A 74 -49.78 -2.11 -56.92
C SER A 74 -50.67 -2.38 -55.68
N PRO A 75 -51.45 -1.35 -55.23
CA PRO A 75 -52.00 -1.19 -53.86
C PRO A 75 -53.55 -0.98 -53.91
N PRO A 76 -54.23 -0.17 -53.06
CA PRO A 76 -54.16 0.12 -51.61
C PRO A 76 -55.54 -0.08 -50.90
N SER A 77 -55.60 0.05 -49.58
CA SER A 77 -56.66 0.88 -48.93
C SER A 77 -56.50 0.96 -47.40
N ALA A 78 -56.63 2.18 -46.91
CA ALA A 78 -56.46 2.66 -45.54
C ALA A 78 -57.70 2.45 -44.66
N SER A 79 -57.49 2.40 -43.33
CA SER A 79 -58.14 3.24 -42.31
C SER A 79 -57.65 2.76 -40.94
N ASP A 80 -56.90 3.57 -40.19
CA ASP A 80 -57.36 4.69 -39.33
C ASP A 80 -57.76 4.18 -37.94
N ASN A 81 -56.92 4.46 -36.94
CA ASN A 81 -57.38 5.11 -35.71
C ASN A 81 -56.20 5.52 -34.80
N GLN A 82 -56.37 6.73 -34.30
CA GLN A 82 -55.52 7.53 -33.42
C GLN A 82 -55.41 6.94 -32.01
N GLU A 83 -54.27 7.16 -31.36
CA GLU A 83 -54.18 7.30 -29.90
C GLU A 83 -53.14 8.37 -29.55
N GLU A 84 -53.36 8.98 -28.40
CA GLU A 84 -52.98 10.33 -27.97
C GLU A 84 -51.48 10.54 -27.76
N SER A 85 -51.02 11.73 -28.12
CA SER A 85 -49.75 12.32 -27.70
C SER A 85 -49.77 12.62 -26.19
N GLN A 86 -49.06 11.81 -25.42
CA GLN A 86 -48.53 12.19 -24.11
C GLN A 86 -47.12 12.72 -24.31
N GLU A 87 -46.92 13.99 -23.98
CA GLU A 87 -45.60 14.57 -23.72
C GLU A 87 -44.97 13.77 -22.57
N MET A 88 -43.96 12.95 -22.88
CA MET A 88 -43.04 12.46 -21.87
C MET A 88 -41.99 13.54 -21.64
N THR A 89 -42.17 14.26 -20.54
CA THR A 89 -41.13 14.98 -19.84
C THR A 89 -39.92 14.06 -19.66
N SER A 90 -38.81 14.46 -20.26
CA SER A 90 -37.47 13.91 -20.01
C SER A 90 -37.19 13.97 -18.51
N GLN A 91 -36.94 12.81 -17.91
CA GLN A 91 -36.46 12.69 -16.53
C GLN A 91 -35.05 13.31 -16.46
N GLN A 92 -34.85 14.10 -15.40
CA GLN A 92 -33.66 14.88 -15.07
C GLN A 92 -32.39 14.04 -15.09
N ASP A 93 -31.36 14.56 -15.75
CA ASP A 93 -29.98 14.31 -15.40
C ASP A 93 -29.80 14.76 -13.92
N GLU A 94 -29.44 13.84 -13.02
CA GLU A 94 -29.03 14.21 -11.66
C GLU A 94 -27.60 14.74 -11.74
N ASP A 95 -27.47 16.05 -11.98
CA ASP A 95 -26.19 16.76 -11.81
C ASP A 95 -25.72 16.61 -10.36
N THR A 96 -24.50 16.12 -10.17
CA THR A 96 -23.82 16.13 -8.85
C THR A 96 -23.83 17.56 -8.29
N PRO A 97 -24.42 17.81 -7.10
CA PRO A 97 -24.52 19.17 -6.57
C PRO A 97 -23.12 19.70 -6.24
N ALA A 98 -22.77 20.85 -6.80
CA ALA A 98 -21.46 21.48 -6.57
C ALA A 98 -21.22 21.75 -5.07
N LEU A 99 -20.03 21.40 -4.57
CA LEU A 99 -19.62 21.72 -3.22
C LEU A 99 -19.26 23.20 -3.12
N THR A 100 -20.21 24.01 -2.64
CA THR A 100 -20.00 25.44 -2.38
C THR A 100 -19.21 25.66 -1.09
N ARG A 101 -18.70 26.89 -0.89
CA ARG A 101 -18.05 27.29 0.37
C ARG A 101 -18.95 27.07 1.59
N GLU A 102 -20.25 27.35 1.46
CA GLU A 102 -21.23 27.19 2.55
C GLU A 102 -21.44 25.70 2.89
N SER A 103 -21.74 24.88 1.88
CA SER A 103 -21.90 23.43 2.07
C SER A 103 -20.61 22.72 2.52
N ALA A 104 -19.43 23.23 2.14
CA ALA A 104 -18.16 22.72 2.64
C ALA A 104 -17.99 22.97 4.15
N VAL A 105 -18.36 24.17 4.63
CA VAL A 105 -18.35 24.47 6.07
C VAL A 105 -19.37 23.59 6.81
N GLU A 106 -20.58 23.40 6.25
CA GLU A 106 -21.58 22.51 6.83
C GLU A 106 -21.09 21.06 6.91
N LEU A 107 -20.44 20.56 5.86
CA LEU A 107 -19.82 19.24 5.84
C LEU A 107 -18.76 19.11 6.94
N MET A 108 -17.81 20.04 7.01
CA MET A 108 -16.73 20.00 8.00
C MET A 108 -17.24 20.12 9.43
N ASN A 109 -18.30 20.90 9.65
CA ASN A 109 -18.96 21.00 10.95
C ASN A 109 -19.69 19.70 11.31
N SER A 110 -20.38 19.07 10.36
CA SER A 110 -21.02 17.76 10.57
C SER A 110 -20.00 16.69 10.93
N TYR A 111 -18.88 16.63 10.19
CA TYR A 111 -17.73 15.76 10.46
C TYR A 111 -17.16 15.98 11.87
N LYS A 112 -16.93 17.24 12.27
CA LYS A 112 -16.45 17.56 13.61
C LYS A 112 -17.45 17.14 14.70
N GLU A 113 -18.72 17.46 14.50
CA GLU A 113 -19.77 17.18 15.49
C GLU A 113 -20.02 15.67 15.65
N SER A 114 -19.84 14.86 14.59
CA SER A 114 -19.99 13.41 14.70
C SER A 114 -19.01 12.81 15.71
N PHE A 115 -17.80 13.35 15.82
CA PHE A 115 -16.82 12.96 16.83
C PHE A 115 -17.08 13.63 18.19
N VAL A 116 -17.23 14.95 18.20
CA VAL A 116 -17.39 15.73 19.43
C VAL A 116 -18.62 15.31 20.22
N SER A 117 -19.70 14.87 19.56
CA SER A 117 -20.88 14.34 20.25
C SER A 117 -20.56 13.12 21.11
N LEU A 118 -19.72 12.20 20.62
CA LEU A 118 -19.33 10.99 21.35
C LEU A 118 -18.48 11.32 22.57
N ILE A 119 -17.56 12.27 22.43
CA ILE A 119 -16.70 12.69 23.53
C ILE A 119 -17.51 13.38 24.64
N ASN A 120 -18.47 14.23 24.26
CA ASN A 120 -19.27 15.02 25.19
C ASN A 120 -20.24 14.18 26.04
N GLU A 121 -20.62 13.00 25.58
CA GLU A 121 -21.51 12.11 26.33
C GLU A 121 -20.78 11.11 27.23
N THR A 122 -19.45 11.13 27.26
CA THR A 122 -18.69 10.14 28.04
C THR A 122 -18.89 10.28 29.55
N ASP A 123 -18.96 9.12 30.24
CA ASP A 123 -18.78 9.02 31.69
C ASP A 123 -17.54 8.16 31.98
N ASN A 124 -16.50 8.75 32.57
CA ASN A 124 -15.19 8.10 32.79
C ASN A 124 -14.63 7.44 31.51
N GLN A 125 -14.61 8.17 30.39
CA GLN A 125 -14.15 7.74 29.05
C GLN A 125 -15.07 6.76 28.33
N LYS A 126 -16.06 6.19 29.01
CA LYS A 126 -17.03 5.29 28.40
C LYS A 126 -18.08 6.07 27.63
N ILE A 127 -18.36 5.66 26.39
CA ILE A 127 -19.46 6.19 25.58
C ILE A 127 -20.78 5.57 26.04
N GLU A 128 -21.84 6.36 26.14
CA GLU A 128 -23.14 5.90 26.65
C GLU A 128 -24.05 5.38 25.52
N SER A 129 -23.95 5.95 24.32
CA SER A 129 -24.85 5.65 23.20
C SER A 129 -24.53 4.36 22.44
N TYR A 130 -23.30 3.82 22.57
CA TYR A 130 -22.83 2.65 21.80
C TYR A 130 -22.18 1.60 22.69
N GLN A 131 -22.36 0.33 22.32
CA GLN A 131 -21.81 -0.83 23.02
C GLN A 131 -20.65 -1.49 22.28
N THR A 132 -20.56 -1.31 20.96
CA THR A 132 -19.46 -1.87 20.15
C THR A 132 -18.81 -0.82 19.25
N THR A 133 -17.54 -1.04 18.88
CA THR A 133 -16.84 -0.16 17.94
C THR A 133 -17.48 -0.18 16.55
N ASP A 134 -18.10 -1.29 16.14
CA ASP A 134 -18.90 -1.37 14.91
C ASP A 134 -20.08 -0.37 14.88
N GLU A 135 -20.72 -0.09 16.02
CA GLU A 135 -21.79 0.89 16.12
C GLU A 135 -21.24 2.33 16.04
N VAL A 136 -20.06 2.58 16.61
CA VAL A 136 -19.34 3.85 16.49
C VAL A 136 -18.91 4.11 15.05
N LYS A 137 -18.37 3.09 14.37
CA LYS A 137 -18.03 3.16 12.94
C LYS A 137 -19.26 3.49 12.08
N GLN A 138 -20.40 2.83 12.33
CA GLN A 138 -21.66 3.13 11.63
C GLN A 138 -22.18 4.55 11.89
N HIS A 139 -21.97 5.08 13.10
CA HIS A 139 -22.28 6.48 13.40
C HIS A 139 -21.44 7.43 12.54
N PHE A 140 -20.12 7.20 12.46
CA PHE A 140 -19.21 8.00 11.64
C PHE A 140 -19.52 7.94 10.14
N ALA A 141 -19.88 6.76 9.62
CA ALA A 141 -20.20 6.54 8.21
C ALA A 141 -21.35 7.43 7.67
N ASN A 142 -22.11 8.11 8.54
CA ASN A 142 -23.10 9.11 8.12
C ASN A 142 -22.48 10.45 7.67
N THR A 143 -21.20 10.69 7.96
CA THR A 143 -20.52 11.97 7.73
C THR A 143 -19.17 11.84 7.02
N MET A 144 -18.64 10.62 6.94
CA MET A 144 -17.35 10.31 6.32
C MET A 144 -17.40 8.95 5.59
N SER A 145 -16.38 8.65 4.78
CA SER A 145 -16.22 7.36 4.11
C SER A 145 -16.09 6.20 5.11
N ASP A 146 -16.33 4.97 4.65
CA ASP A 146 -16.17 3.78 5.50
C ASP A 146 -14.72 3.61 5.98
N GLU A 147 -13.76 3.95 5.13
CA GLU A 147 -12.33 3.90 5.43
C GLU A 147 -11.97 4.93 6.51
N LEU A 148 -12.36 6.19 6.34
CA LEU A 148 -12.11 7.23 7.35
C LEU A 148 -12.86 6.95 8.66
N ALA A 149 -14.08 6.42 8.60
CA ALA A 149 -14.84 5.99 9.78
C ALA A 149 -14.14 4.87 10.54
N THR A 150 -13.54 3.90 9.83
CA THR A 150 -12.73 2.83 10.43
C THR A 150 -11.52 3.41 11.14
N TRP A 151 -10.73 4.22 10.43
CA TRP A 151 -9.53 4.82 10.98
C TRP A 151 -9.83 5.70 12.20
N MET A 152 -10.88 6.53 12.14
CA MET A 152 -11.34 7.36 13.25
C MET A 152 -11.79 6.52 14.45
N THR A 153 -12.44 5.37 14.20
CA THR A 153 -12.88 4.48 15.27
C THR A 153 -11.67 3.83 15.94
N ASP A 154 -10.81 3.16 15.17
CA ASP A 154 -9.65 2.40 15.67
C ASP A 154 -8.62 3.31 16.34
N SER A 155 -8.50 4.55 15.88
CA SER A 155 -7.58 5.53 16.43
C SER A 155 -8.00 6.04 17.80
N TYR A 156 -9.30 6.29 18.03
CA TYR A 156 -9.78 7.07 19.17
C TYR A 156 -10.63 6.27 20.14
N PHE A 157 -11.02 5.04 19.79
CA PHE A 157 -11.93 4.23 20.58
C PHE A 157 -11.42 2.81 20.72
N THR A 158 -11.72 2.20 21.86
CA THR A 158 -11.42 0.79 22.13
C THR A 158 -12.66 0.12 22.70
N GLU A 159 -12.91 -1.12 22.30
CA GLU A 159 -13.98 -1.94 22.87
C GLU A 159 -13.47 -2.70 24.10
N GLU A 160 -14.26 -2.69 25.17
CA GLU A 160 -14.09 -3.56 26.33
C GLU A 160 -15.37 -4.39 26.58
N ASP A 161 -15.30 -5.37 27.49
CA ASP A 161 -16.39 -6.29 27.80
C ASP A 161 -17.73 -5.61 28.17
N ASP A 162 -17.69 -4.36 28.65
CA ASP A 162 -18.87 -3.63 29.12
C ASP A 162 -19.22 -2.38 28.29
N GLY A 163 -18.51 -2.09 27.20
CA GLY A 163 -18.83 -1.00 26.26
C GLY A 163 -17.61 -0.42 25.56
N VAL A 164 -17.80 0.73 24.89
CA VAL A 164 -16.75 1.42 24.15
C VAL A 164 -16.16 2.56 24.97
N TYR A 165 -14.84 2.69 24.94
CA TYR A 165 -14.09 3.72 25.66
C TYR A 165 -13.28 4.58 24.71
N VAL A 166 -13.15 5.86 25.02
CA VAL A 166 -12.25 6.79 24.34
C VAL A 166 -10.80 6.52 24.77
N ILE A 167 -9.90 6.35 23.81
CA ILE A 167 -8.46 6.24 24.05
C ILE A 167 -7.93 7.60 24.51
N ALA A 168 -7.24 7.62 25.64
CA ALA A 168 -6.68 8.84 26.21
C ALA A 168 -5.47 9.35 25.40
N LYS A 169 -5.75 10.08 24.31
CA LYS A 169 -4.76 10.77 23.46
C LYS A 169 -5.30 12.14 23.00
N ASP A 170 -4.45 12.92 22.35
CA ASP A 170 -4.85 14.20 21.75
C ASP A 170 -5.88 13.98 20.65
N GLY A 171 -6.87 14.87 20.55
CA GLY A 171 -7.96 14.76 19.58
C GLY A 171 -7.57 15.18 18.15
N PRO A 172 -8.43 14.91 17.15
CA PRO A 172 -8.17 15.31 15.78
C PRO A 172 -8.00 16.82 15.61
N THR A 173 -7.19 17.21 14.63
CA THR A 173 -7.05 18.61 14.21
C THR A 173 -8.24 19.03 13.34
N TRP A 174 -9.09 19.89 13.90
CA TRP A 174 -10.31 20.34 13.22
C TRP A 174 -10.07 21.50 12.25
N PHE A 175 -10.85 21.48 11.17
CA PHE A 175 -11.10 22.60 10.28
C PHE A 175 -11.56 23.84 11.06
N GLN A 176 -11.04 25.02 10.70
CA GLN A 176 -11.39 26.30 11.31
C GLN A 176 -12.30 27.09 10.38
N GLU A 177 -13.61 27.09 10.66
CA GLU A 177 -14.62 27.77 9.83
C GLU A 177 -14.44 29.29 9.75
N ASP A 178 -13.74 29.88 10.72
CA ASP A 178 -13.44 31.31 10.81
C ASP A 178 -12.19 31.72 10.00
N GLN A 179 -11.43 30.76 9.48
CA GLN A 179 -10.24 30.99 8.67
C GLN A 179 -10.50 30.85 7.16
N SER A 180 -9.60 31.42 6.36
CA SER A 180 -9.64 31.24 4.90
C SER A 180 -9.36 29.80 4.52
N PHE A 181 -9.93 29.37 3.40
CA PHE A 181 -9.70 28.06 2.79
C PHE A 181 -10.06 28.13 1.31
N GLU A 182 -9.52 27.22 0.53
CA GLU A 182 -9.71 27.09 -0.90
C GLU A 182 -10.48 25.79 -1.22
N LEU A 183 -11.22 25.80 -2.33
CA LEU A 183 -11.89 24.62 -2.86
C LEU A 183 -11.27 24.31 -4.22
N GLU A 184 -10.75 23.11 -4.37
CA GLU A 184 -10.15 22.63 -5.62
C GLU A 184 -10.93 21.44 -6.15
N GLU A 185 -11.58 21.60 -7.30
CA GLU A 185 -12.28 20.50 -7.97
C GLU A 185 -11.26 19.54 -8.59
N VAL A 186 -11.28 18.28 -8.17
CA VAL A 186 -10.39 17.23 -8.69
C VAL A 186 -11.08 16.47 -9.82
N SER A 187 -12.33 16.07 -9.59
CA SER A 187 -13.20 15.43 -10.58
C SER A 187 -14.67 15.63 -10.21
N GLU A 188 -15.58 15.18 -11.07
CA GLU A 188 -17.00 15.12 -10.72
C GLU A 188 -17.18 14.29 -9.44
N GLY A 189 -17.82 14.87 -8.42
CA GLY A 189 -18.01 14.23 -7.12
C GLY A 189 -16.76 14.16 -6.23
N HIS A 190 -15.65 14.84 -6.55
CA HIS A 190 -14.45 14.91 -5.69
C HIS A 190 -13.87 16.32 -5.63
N VAL A 191 -13.84 16.92 -4.44
CA VAL A 191 -13.36 18.28 -4.20
C VAL A 191 -12.42 18.30 -3.00
N LYS A 192 -11.26 18.97 -3.11
CA LYS A 192 -10.37 19.23 -1.99
C LYS A 192 -10.75 20.53 -1.29
N ILE A 193 -10.81 20.50 0.04
CA ILE A 193 -10.93 21.68 0.91
C ILE A 193 -9.55 21.93 1.51
N VAL A 194 -8.86 22.97 1.02
CA VAL A 194 -7.47 23.26 1.40
C VAL A 194 -7.45 24.44 2.39
N GLN A 195 -6.93 24.21 3.59
CA GLN A 195 -6.79 25.22 4.62
C GLN A 195 -5.34 25.30 5.11
N GLU A 196 -4.68 26.40 4.78
CA GLU A 196 -3.38 26.75 5.34
C GLU A 196 -3.51 27.05 6.84
N ARG A 197 -2.65 26.44 7.63
CA ARG A 197 -2.61 26.52 9.09
C ARG A 197 -1.19 26.78 9.52
N GLU A 198 -1.01 27.77 10.38
CA GLU A 198 0.28 28.04 11.02
C GLU A 198 0.05 28.21 12.52
N ASN A 199 0.67 27.36 13.34
CA ASN A 199 0.74 27.55 14.79
C ASN A 199 1.91 26.77 15.40
N GLU A 200 2.22 27.03 16.67
CA GLU A 200 3.35 26.41 17.37
C GLU A 200 3.24 24.87 17.51
N LEU A 201 2.03 24.30 17.44
CA LEU A 201 1.78 22.87 17.59
C LEU A 201 1.84 22.12 16.24
N LEU A 202 1.26 22.70 15.19
CA LEU A 202 1.18 22.08 13.87
C LEU A 202 2.32 22.48 12.93
N GLY A 203 3.09 23.51 13.27
CA GLY A 203 3.98 24.16 12.30
C GLY A 203 3.17 24.91 11.23
N HIS A 204 3.80 25.13 10.07
CA HIS A 204 3.15 25.71 8.90
C HIS A 204 2.76 24.59 7.94
N VAL A 205 1.46 24.32 7.82
CA VAL A 205 0.90 23.20 7.06
C VAL A 205 -0.29 23.63 6.22
N ASN A 206 -0.59 22.86 5.19
CA ASN A 206 -1.85 22.86 4.46
C ASN A 206 -2.64 21.61 4.87
N MET A 207 -3.75 21.82 5.57
CA MET A 207 -4.75 20.77 5.78
C MET A 207 -5.53 20.60 4.48
N VAL A 208 -5.62 19.38 3.95
CA VAL A 208 -6.35 19.06 2.73
C VAL A 208 -7.40 18.01 3.06
N TYR A 209 -8.67 18.41 3.08
CA TYR A 209 -9.78 17.47 3.28
C TYR A 209 -10.34 17.07 1.93
N HIS A 210 -10.39 15.78 1.64
CA HIS A 210 -11.00 15.24 0.42
C HIS A 210 -12.49 15.05 0.69
N ALA A 211 -13.34 15.76 -0.04
CA ALA A 211 -14.78 15.57 0.01
C ALA A 211 -15.19 14.72 -1.19
N SER A 212 -15.93 13.64 -0.96
CA SER A 212 -16.49 12.76 -1.99
C SER A 212 -18.02 12.79 -1.97
N PHE A 213 -18.64 12.80 -3.16
CA PHE A 213 -20.09 12.71 -3.28
C PHE A 213 -20.50 11.25 -3.45
N GLN A 214 -21.11 10.68 -2.41
CA GLN A 214 -21.56 9.30 -2.38
C GLN A 214 -22.95 9.20 -1.75
N GLU A 215 -23.76 8.24 -2.21
CA GLU A 215 -25.10 8.01 -1.68
C GLU A 215 -25.97 9.28 -1.60
N ASN A 216 -25.82 10.16 -2.60
CA ASN A 216 -26.55 11.42 -2.73
C ASN A 216 -26.23 12.47 -1.64
N GLN A 217 -25.05 12.40 -1.03
CA GLN A 217 -24.53 13.36 -0.05
C GLN A 217 -23.01 13.53 -0.18
N TRP A 218 -22.51 14.70 0.23
CA TRP A 218 -21.06 14.90 0.38
C TRP A 218 -20.62 14.34 1.74
N VAL A 219 -19.51 13.62 1.75
CA VAL A 219 -18.86 13.11 2.96
C VAL A 219 -17.38 13.49 2.95
N VAL A 220 -16.73 13.46 4.12
CA VAL A 220 -15.26 13.54 4.18
C VAL A 220 -14.70 12.16 3.86
N ASP A 221 -13.91 12.08 2.81
CA ASP A 221 -13.34 10.85 2.28
C ASP A 221 -11.99 10.53 2.92
N ASP A 222 -11.13 11.55 2.98
CA ASP A 222 -9.75 11.46 3.45
C ASP A 222 -9.24 12.83 3.95
N ILE A 223 -8.15 12.84 4.71
CA ILE A 223 -7.54 14.03 5.30
C ILE A 223 -6.02 13.95 5.18
N GLU A 224 -5.42 14.84 4.39
CA GLU A 224 -3.97 14.99 4.25
C GLU A 224 -3.49 16.25 4.99
N THR A 225 -2.25 16.24 5.49
CA THR A 225 -1.58 17.43 6.01
C THR A 225 -0.25 17.60 5.30
N ASN A 226 -0.08 18.72 4.60
CA ASN A 226 1.10 19.01 3.78
C ASN A 226 1.94 20.13 4.40
N GLU A 227 3.18 19.89 4.78
CA GLU A 227 4.04 20.94 5.36
C GLU A 227 4.43 22.00 4.32
N LEU A 228 4.35 23.28 4.71
CA LEU A 228 4.76 24.43 3.91
C LEU A 228 6.05 25.05 4.48
N GLY A 229 7.19 24.41 4.21
CA GLY A 229 8.51 25.02 4.23
C GLY A 229 9.05 25.52 5.58
N GLY A 230 9.79 24.65 6.26
CA GLY A 230 10.79 25.01 7.28
C GLY A 230 12.06 24.19 7.08
N SER A 231 13.10 24.79 6.50
CA SER A 231 14.42 24.17 6.34
C SER A 231 15.26 24.36 7.62
N GLU A 232 15.96 23.28 7.98
CA GLU A 232 17.01 23.12 9.00
C GLU A 232 16.56 22.68 10.42
N GLY A 233 16.62 21.35 10.64
CA GLY A 233 17.15 20.78 11.89
C GLY A 233 16.27 19.76 12.61
N GLU A 234 16.54 18.48 12.33
CA GLU A 234 16.30 17.28 13.18
C GLU A 234 14.86 16.98 13.68
N GLU A 235 14.22 16.05 12.96
CA GLU A 235 13.48 14.84 13.42
C GLU A 235 12.51 14.89 14.60
N THR A 236 11.24 14.60 14.29
CA THR A 236 10.36 13.54 14.87
C THR A 236 8.99 13.69 14.17
N SER A 237 8.64 13.04 13.05
CA SER A 237 8.56 11.60 12.69
C SER A 237 7.58 10.80 13.56
N THR A 238 6.30 10.83 13.18
CA THR A 238 5.35 9.76 13.58
C THR A 238 4.33 9.53 12.46
N ASP A 239 3.67 10.58 11.96
CA ASP A 239 2.62 10.40 10.92
C ASP A 239 3.16 10.01 9.52
N SER A 240 4.29 10.56 9.09
CA SER A 240 4.93 10.17 7.82
C SER A 240 5.59 8.79 7.89
N GLU A 241 6.08 8.42 9.06
CA GLU A 241 6.73 7.13 9.32
C GLU A 241 5.71 5.99 9.33
N ASP A 242 4.53 6.21 9.91
CA ASP A 242 3.45 5.23 9.91
C ASP A 242 2.86 5.04 8.49
N SER A 243 2.66 6.12 7.72
CA SER A 243 2.22 6.05 6.32
C SER A 243 3.19 5.27 5.40
N ILE A 244 4.50 5.49 5.56
CA ILE A 244 5.48 4.75 4.75
C ILE A 244 5.59 3.28 5.19
N LYS A 245 5.48 2.97 6.49
CA LYS A 245 5.45 1.59 6.99
C LYS A 245 4.27 0.82 6.43
N ASP A 246 3.09 1.42 6.42
CA ASP A 246 1.87 0.78 5.88
C ASP A 246 2.00 0.53 4.38
N THR A 247 2.55 1.50 3.64
CA THR A 247 2.83 1.33 2.21
C THR A 247 3.85 0.21 1.98
N ALA A 248 4.93 0.19 2.76
CA ALA A 248 5.98 -0.80 2.64
C ALA A 248 5.48 -2.21 3.00
N GLN A 249 4.65 -2.35 4.03
CA GLN A 249 4.00 -3.61 4.39
C GLN A 249 3.06 -4.08 3.28
N THR A 250 2.26 -3.19 2.69
CA THR A 250 1.41 -3.51 1.55
C THR A 250 2.23 -4.03 0.36
N VAL A 251 3.34 -3.36 0.04
CA VAL A 251 4.26 -3.81 -1.02
C VAL A 251 4.87 -5.18 -0.70
N LEU A 252 5.30 -5.40 0.53
CA LEU A 252 5.84 -6.68 0.97
C LEU A 252 4.81 -7.82 0.85
N ASP A 253 3.54 -7.56 1.21
CA ASP A 253 2.45 -8.53 1.08
C ASP A 253 2.16 -8.87 -0.39
N LEU A 254 2.19 -7.88 -1.29
CA LEU A 254 2.04 -8.07 -2.73
C LEU A 254 3.19 -8.88 -3.33
N ILE A 255 4.43 -8.58 -2.91
CA ILE A 255 5.62 -9.36 -3.28
C ILE A 255 5.42 -10.83 -2.86
N ASN A 256 5.12 -11.08 -1.57
CA ASN A 256 4.97 -12.42 -1.02
C ASN A 256 3.82 -13.23 -1.64
N SER A 257 2.71 -12.57 -1.95
CA SER A 257 1.55 -13.18 -2.62
C SER A 257 1.73 -13.35 -4.13
N GLN A 258 2.87 -12.89 -4.68
CA GLN A 258 3.18 -12.90 -6.11
C GLN A 258 2.20 -12.09 -6.97
N ASP A 259 1.48 -11.13 -6.38
CA ASP A 259 0.56 -10.24 -7.11
C ASP A 259 1.31 -9.07 -7.74
N MET A 260 2.13 -9.39 -8.74
CA MET A 260 2.93 -8.41 -9.47
C MET A 260 2.07 -7.46 -10.31
N GLY A 261 0.86 -7.89 -10.67
CA GLY A 261 -0.14 -7.05 -11.34
C GLY A 261 -0.53 -5.85 -10.47
N THR A 262 -0.89 -6.10 -9.21
CA THR A 262 -1.20 -5.02 -8.25
C THR A 262 0.06 -4.27 -7.84
N LEU A 263 1.18 -4.96 -7.60
CA LEU A 263 2.47 -4.33 -7.27
C LEU A 263 2.88 -3.25 -8.29
N SER A 264 2.63 -3.50 -9.57
CA SER A 264 2.96 -2.54 -10.64
C SER A 264 2.34 -1.15 -10.44
N THR A 265 1.21 -1.05 -9.73
CA THR A 265 0.54 0.23 -9.44
C THR A 265 1.26 1.06 -8.37
N HIS A 266 2.08 0.41 -7.54
CA HIS A 266 2.95 1.03 -6.53
C HIS A 266 4.30 1.47 -7.11
N VAL A 267 4.70 0.95 -8.28
CA VAL A 267 5.95 1.32 -8.95
C VAL A 267 5.89 2.74 -9.48
N HIS A 268 6.99 3.49 -9.36
CA HIS A 268 7.06 4.85 -9.88
C HIS A 268 6.88 4.87 -11.42
N PRO A 269 5.92 5.63 -11.97
CA PRO A 269 5.57 5.57 -13.40
C PRO A 269 6.73 5.99 -14.32
N ASP A 270 7.49 7.03 -13.94
CA ASP A 270 8.61 7.51 -14.75
C ASP A 270 9.94 6.77 -14.47
N LYS A 271 10.22 6.43 -13.21
CA LYS A 271 11.50 5.86 -12.77
C LYS A 271 11.55 4.34 -12.85
N GLY A 272 10.41 3.66 -12.84
CA GLY A 272 10.34 2.20 -12.69
C GLY A 272 10.79 1.75 -11.29
N VAL A 273 11.05 0.46 -11.17
CA VAL A 273 11.63 -0.15 -9.95
C VAL A 273 12.93 -0.87 -10.29
N LEU A 274 13.98 -0.52 -9.56
CA LEU A 274 15.30 -1.14 -9.65
C LEU A 274 15.33 -2.42 -8.80
N PHE A 275 15.89 -3.49 -9.33
CA PHE A 275 16.17 -4.70 -8.57
C PHE A 275 17.66 -4.84 -8.32
N SER A 276 18.03 -5.14 -7.08
CA SER A 276 19.41 -5.42 -6.73
C SER A 276 19.52 -6.62 -5.79
N PRO A 277 20.39 -7.60 -6.11
CA PRO A 277 20.57 -8.80 -5.29
C PRO A 277 21.30 -8.50 -3.97
N TYR A 278 21.92 -7.32 -3.85
CA TYR A 278 22.66 -6.92 -2.66
C TYR A 278 22.57 -5.41 -2.39
N VAL A 279 22.82 -4.98 -1.16
CA VAL A 279 22.84 -3.57 -0.73
C VAL A 279 23.91 -2.70 -1.39
N ASN A 280 24.85 -3.30 -2.12
CA ASN A 280 25.74 -2.59 -3.04
C ASN A 280 25.17 -2.59 -4.46
N ILE A 281 24.30 -1.62 -4.73
CA ILE A 281 23.67 -1.41 -6.02
C ILE A 281 24.75 -1.10 -7.06
N GLN A 282 24.77 -1.89 -8.13
CA GLN A 282 25.66 -1.72 -9.28
C GLN A 282 25.15 -0.64 -10.24
N GLU A 283 26.06 0.01 -10.99
CA GLU A 283 25.69 1.07 -11.94
C GLU A 283 24.80 0.58 -13.09
N ASP A 284 24.88 -0.70 -13.43
CA ASP A 284 24.12 -1.39 -14.47
C ASP A 284 22.95 -2.21 -13.90
N ALA A 285 22.58 -1.99 -12.64
CA ALA A 285 21.44 -2.63 -12.00
C ALA A 285 20.15 -2.42 -12.82
N ARG A 286 19.34 -3.47 -12.89
CA ARG A 286 18.20 -3.53 -13.79
C ARG A 286 17.00 -2.78 -13.23
N VAL A 287 16.37 -1.99 -14.07
CA VAL A 287 15.11 -1.30 -13.80
C VAL A 287 14.00 -1.90 -14.66
N PHE A 288 12.85 -2.17 -14.05
CA PHE A 288 11.62 -2.62 -14.71
C PHE A 288 10.56 -1.52 -14.63
N GLN A 289 9.89 -1.23 -15.74
CA GLN A 289 8.73 -0.33 -15.77
C GLN A 289 7.46 -1.03 -15.27
N GLN A 290 6.41 -0.26 -14.96
CA GLN A 290 5.15 -0.79 -14.43
C GLN A 290 4.59 -1.97 -15.26
N GLU A 291 4.58 -1.85 -16.60
CA GLU A 291 4.09 -2.93 -17.46
C GLU A 291 4.97 -4.19 -17.40
N GLU A 292 6.29 -4.03 -17.25
CA GLU A 292 7.22 -5.15 -17.13
C GLU A 292 7.06 -5.83 -15.75
N VAL A 293 6.85 -5.05 -14.69
CA VAL A 293 6.51 -5.58 -13.36
C VAL A 293 5.18 -6.32 -13.38
N ALA A 294 4.13 -5.76 -14.02
CA ALA A 294 2.83 -6.42 -14.09
C ALA A 294 2.89 -7.81 -14.73
N ASN A 295 3.86 -8.04 -15.62
CA ASN A 295 4.08 -9.30 -16.33
C ASN A 295 5.36 -10.04 -15.86
N PHE A 296 5.89 -9.71 -14.67
CA PHE A 296 7.21 -10.17 -14.21
C PHE A 296 7.36 -11.69 -14.26
N PHE A 297 6.36 -12.46 -13.84
CA PHE A 297 6.40 -13.93 -13.85
C PHE A 297 6.08 -14.58 -15.21
N ASP A 298 5.58 -13.81 -16.17
CA ASP A 298 5.31 -14.29 -17.52
C ASP A 298 6.52 -14.10 -18.45
N ASP A 299 7.52 -13.33 -18.03
CA ASP A 299 8.77 -13.10 -18.75
C ASP A 299 9.75 -14.27 -18.56
N ASP A 300 10.06 -14.96 -19.66
CA ASP A 300 11.00 -16.08 -19.72
C ASP A 300 12.40 -15.67 -20.21
N GLN A 301 12.66 -14.37 -20.36
CA GLN A 301 13.98 -13.85 -20.71
C GLN A 301 14.95 -13.91 -19.52
N GLU A 302 16.16 -14.41 -19.77
CA GLU A 302 17.26 -14.32 -18.80
C GLU A 302 17.89 -12.93 -18.81
N TYR A 303 18.16 -12.40 -17.62
CA TYR A 303 18.82 -11.12 -17.40
C TYR A 303 20.07 -11.29 -16.56
N GLU A 304 21.05 -10.41 -16.79
CA GLU A 304 22.19 -10.23 -15.89
C GLU A 304 21.76 -9.28 -14.75
N TRP A 305 21.70 -9.80 -13.52
CA TRP A 305 21.25 -9.06 -12.32
C TRP A 305 22.39 -8.53 -11.46
N GLY A 306 23.62 -8.98 -11.73
CA GLY A 306 24.80 -8.64 -10.95
C GLY A 306 25.80 -9.80 -10.93
N VAL A 307 26.58 -9.89 -9.86
CA VAL A 307 27.61 -10.90 -9.67
C VAL A 307 27.50 -11.48 -8.27
N TYR A 308 27.52 -12.81 -8.13
CA TYR A 308 27.47 -13.48 -6.84
C TYR A 308 28.68 -13.10 -5.98
N ASP A 309 28.42 -12.69 -4.73
CA ASP A 309 29.51 -12.44 -3.79
C ASP A 309 30.24 -13.74 -3.42
N GLY A 310 31.54 -13.65 -3.16
CA GLY A 310 32.43 -14.78 -2.87
C GLY A 310 32.81 -15.67 -4.07
N ARG A 311 31.92 -15.90 -5.04
CA ARG A 311 32.21 -16.70 -6.25
C ARG A 311 32.64 -15.87 -7.47
N GLY A 312 32.04 -14.70 -7.66
CA GLY A 312 32.35 -13.81 -8.77
C GLY A 312 31.72 -14.19 -10.12
N ASP A 313 30.79 -15.15 -10.13
CA ASP A 313 30.04 -15.53 -11.33
C ASP A 313 28.87 -14.54 -11.56
N THR A 314 28.56 -14.24 -12.82
CA THR A 314 27.40 -13.41 -13.17
C THR A 314 26.09 -14.11 -12.76
N ILE A 315 25.15 -13.33 -12.22
CA ILE A 315 23.80 -13.77 -11.88
C ILE A 315 22.95 -13.65 -13.15
N GLU A 316 22.84 -14.74 -13.91
CA GLU A 316 22.02 -14.86 -15.12
C GLU A 316 20.75 -15.66 -14.78
N LEU A 317 19.62 -14.97 -14.58
CA LEU A 317 18.37 -15.59 -14.13
C LEU A 317 17.16 -15.00 -14.87
N THR A 318 16.11 -15.77 -15.04
CA THR A 318 14.78 -15.22 -15.36
C THR A 318 14.21 -14.45 -14.15
N PRO A 319 13.25 -13.53 -14.34
CA PRO A 319 12.59 -12.83 -13.23
C PRO A 319 12.01 -13.77 -12.17
N ALA A 320 11.39 -14.89 -12.57
CA ALA A 320 10.86 -15.88 -11.64
C ALA A 320 11.96 -16.55 -10.80
N GLU A 321 13.09 -16.90 -11.42
CA GLU A 321 14.23 -17.50 -10.70
C GLU A 321 14.91 -16.48 -9.79
N TYR A 322 15.06 -15.23 -10.23
CA TYR A 322 15.57 -14.13 -9.40
C TYR A 322 14.69 -13.91 -8.17
N TYR A 323 13.36 -13.91 -8.34
CA TYR A 323 12.42 -13.80 -7.23
C TYR A 323 12.60 -14.95 -6.23
N GLU A 324 12.68 -16.20 -6.71
CA GLU A 324 12.86 -17.36 -5.84
C GLU A 324 14.20 -17.35 -5.07
N GLU A 325 15.23 -16.71 -5.62
CA GLU A 325 16.57 -16.69 -5.04
C GLU A 325 16.85 -15.50 -4.13
N PHE A 326 16.36 -14.30 -4.46
CA PHE A 326 16.75 -13.05 -3.79
C PHE A 326 15.59 -12.25 -3.19
N ILE A 327 14.33 -12.54 -3.52
CA ILE A 327 13.19 -11.75 -3.02
C ILE A 327 12.31 -12.58 -2.10
N TYR A 328 12.02 -13.83 -2.47
CA TYR A 328 11.13 -14.69 -1.73
C TYR A 328 11.79 -15.18 -0.45
N GLU A 329 11.46 -14.54 0.66
CA GLU A 329 11.80 -15.04 1.98
C GLU A 329 10.55 -15.13 2.85
N ALA A 330 10.08 -16.37 3.05
CA ALA A 330 8.84 -16.63 3.78
C ALA A 330 8.83 -16.05 5.20
N ASP A 331 10.02 -15.90 5.80
CA ASP A 331 10.18 -15.39 7.16
C ASP A 331 10.07 -13.86 7.25
N LEU A 332 10.23 -13.12 6.14
CA LEU A 332 10.09 -11.67 6.13
C LEU A 332 8.63 -11.20 6.25
N GLN A 333 7.64 -12.08 6.15
CA GLN A 333 6.26 -11.77 6.55
C GLN A 333 6.11 -11.49 8.06
N ASN A 334 7.08 -11.95 8.86
CA ASN A 334 7.14 -11.69 10.31
C ASN A 334 8.59 -11.27 10.67
N PRO A 335 8.99 -10.05 10.26
CA PRO A 335 10.34 -9.55 10.50
C PRO A 335 10.58 -9.39 12.01
N ASP A 336 11.82 -9.55 12.45
CA ASP A 336 12.20 -9.30 13.85
C ASP A 336 12.44 -7.81 14.11
N GLU A 337 12.77 -7.05 13.05
CA GLU A 337 13.03 -5.62 13.10
C GLU A 337 12.58 -4.95 11.79
N VAL A 338 11.91 -3.80 11.89
CA VAL A 338 11.57 -2.93 10.75
C VAL A 338 12.17 -1.56 11.01
N LEU A 339 13.01 -1.07 10.09
CA LEU A 339 13.67 0.23 10.20
C LEU A 339 13.20 1.17 9.09
N VAL A 340 12.94 2.43 9.42
CA VAL A 340 12.56 3.48 8.46
C VAL A 340 13.62 4.56 8.45
N ASP A 341 14.24 4.75 7.30
CA ASP A 341 15.34 5.68 7.06
C ASP A 341 16.54 5.59 8.02
N GLU A 342 16.65 4.49 8.75
CA GLU A 342 17.80 4.23 9.62
C GLU A 342 18.81 3.34 8.89
N ARG A 343 20.07 3.81 8.82
CA ARG A 343 21.14 2.98 8.25
C ARG A 343 21.72 2.06 9.31
N LYS A 344 21.51 0.75 9.15
CA LYS A 344 22.18 -0.28 9.93
C LYS A 344 23.01 -1.19 9.03
N GLN A 345 24.32 -1.18 9.24
CA GLN A 345 25.22 -2.07 8.51
C GLN A 345 25.16 -3.48 9.15
N ARG A 346 24.61 -4.46 8.43
CA ARG A 346 24.48 -5.86 8.89
C ARG A 346 25.65 -6.73 8.46
N GLY A 347 25.95 -6.71 7.17
CA GLY A 347 27.00 -7.52 6.54
C GLY A 347 28.31 -6.80 6.30
N ASN A 348 29.19 -7.44 5.51
CA ASN A 348 30.46 -6.87 5.08
C ASN A 348 30.31 -5.97 3.83
N MET A 349 29.22 -6.15 3.09
CA MET A 349 28.99 -5.42 1.85
C MET A 349 28.55 -3.98 2.13
N ARG A 350 29.21 -3.00 1.50
CA ARG A 350 28.88 -1.59 1.69
C ARG A 350 27.47 -1.29 1.19
N ASN A 351 26.59 -0.89 2.09
CA ASN A 351 25.29 -0.35 1.74
C ASN A 351 25.44 1.03 1.07
N ASN A 352 25.12 1.12 -0.21
CA ASN A 352 25.16 2.36 -1.01
C ASN A 352 23.77 2.82 -1.46
N ILE A 353 22.68 2.29 -0.87
CA ILE A 353 21.30 2.60 -1.29
C ILE A 353 21.07 4.11 -1.31
N LYS A 354 21.45 4.81 -0.24
CA LYS A 354 21.33 6.26 -0.12
C LYS A 354 22.40 7.06 -0.88
N ASP A 355 23.41 6.42 -1.45
CA ASP A 355 24.30 7.09 -2.40
C ASP A 355 23.66 7.13 -3.80
N VAL A 356 22.89 6.08 -4.14
CA VAL A 356 22.13 5.98 -5.39
C VAL A 356 20.83 6.77 -5.32
N PHE A 357 20.14 6.71 -4.18
CA PHE A 357 18.85 7.35 -3.92
C PHE A 357 18.97 8.28 -2.69
N PRO A 358 19.58 9.47 -2.84
CA PRO A 358 19.87 10.34 -1.70
C PRO A 358 18.63 10.87 -0.99
N ASP A 359 17.56 11.12 -1.75
CA ASP A 359 16.33 11.76 -1.28
C ASP A 359 15.19 10.75 -1.01
N ALA A 360 15.44 9.44 -1.21
CA ALA A 360 14.43 8.39 -1.08
C ALA A 360 14.33 7.86 0.35
N THR A 361 13.13 7.51 0.81
CA THR A 361 12.91 6.82 2.09
C THR A 361 13.17 5.33 1.93
N VAL A 362 13.89 4.72 2.87
CA VAL A 362 14.20 3.28 2.84
C VAL A 362 13.49 2.60 4.00
N VAL A 363 12.75 1.52 3.72
CA VAL A 363 12.18 0.65 4.75
C VAL A 363 12.89 -0.70 4.69
N GLU A 364 13.62 -1.06 5.75
CA GLU A 364 14.29 -2.35 5.90
C GLU A 364 13.40 -3.30 6.70
N PHE A 365 13.05 -4.44 6.10
CA PHE A 365 12.48 -5.58 6.81
C PHE A 365 13.60 -6.58 7.10
N HIS A 366 13.91 -6.79 8.37
CA HIS A 366 15.04 -7.63 8.79
C HIS A 366 14.57 -8.88 9.54
N LYS A 367 15.19 -10.02 9.21
CA LYS A 367 15.10 -11.25 9.97
C LYS A 367 16.45 -11.59 10.58
N GLU A 368 16.45 -11.82 11.90
CA GLU A 368 17.66 -12.27 12.57
C GLU A 368 18.00 -13.71 12.15
N ALA A 369 19.30 -14.02 12.21
CA ALA A 369 19.79 -15.37 12.03
C ALA A 369 19.15 -16.36 13.02
N SER A 370 18.92 -17.61 12.61
CA SER A 370 18.28 -18.62 13.46
C SER A 370 19.10 -18.95 14.72
N GLU A 371 20.41 -18.72 14.67
CA GLU A 371 21.32 -18.81 15.80
C GLU A 371 22.03 -17.46 16.03
N ASN A 372 22.36 -17.15 17.29
CA ASN A 372 23.08 -15.93 17.62
C ASN A 372 24.47 -15.92 16.96
N GLY A 373 24.69 -14.99 16.03
CA GLY A 373 25.90 -14.92 15.21
C GLY A 373 25.88 -15.82 13.97
N GLY A 374 24.72 -16.39 13.63
CA GLY A 374 24.49 -17.11 12.39
C GLY A 374 24.62 -16.22 11.16
N MET A 375 24.77 -16.87 10.01
CA MET A 375 25.02 -16.26 8.70
C MET A 375 23.80 -16.37 7.78
N ASP A 376 22.65 -16.73 8.34
CA ASP A 376 21.38 -16.94 7.67
C ASP A 376 20.39 -15.81 7.96
N TRP A 377 20.88 -14.64 8.39
CA TRP A 377 20.06 -13.44 8.46
C TRP A 377 19.82 -12.90 7.05
N VAL A 378 18.66 -12.29 6.86
CA VAL A 378 18.25 -11.67 5.60
C VAL A 378 17.57 -10.33 5.88
N SER A 379 17.70 -9.38 4.96
CA SER A 379 16.89 -8.17 4.94
C SER A 379 16.37 -7.89 3.53
N LEU A 380 15.17 -7.32 3.44
CA LEU A 380 14.67 -6.72 2.21
C LEU A 380 14.49 -5.22 2.43
N ASN A 381 15.19 -4.43 1.61
CA ASN A 381 15.11 -2.98 1.63
C ASN A 381 14.18 -2.53 0.50
N LEU A 382 13.05 -1.93 0.87
CA LEU A 382 12.13 -1.32 -0.06
C LEU A 382 12.41 0.19 -0.08
N VAL A 383 12.68 0.73 -1.27
CA VAL A 383 13.08 2.13 -1.45
C VAL A 383 11.96 2.89 -2.13
N PHE A 384 11.56 4.00 -1.52
CA PHE A 384 10.41 4.79 -1.92
C PHE A 384 10.79 6.24 -2.13
N GLU A 385 10.13 6.87 -3.09
CA GLU A 385 10.14 8.31 -3.27
C GLU A 385 8.71 8.83 -3.37
N ASP A 386 8.55 10.13 -3.11
CA ASP A 386 7.29 10.82 -3.33
C ASP A 386 6.87 10.71 -4.80
N GLY A 387 5.75 10.04 -5.04
CA GLY A 387 5.11 9.99 -6.34
C GLY A 387 4.16 11.15 -6.58
N PRO A 388 3.48 11.15 -7.74
CA PRO A 388 2.39 12.07 -8.01
C PRO A 388 1.34 12.02 -6.90
N ASN A 389 0.90 13.18 -6.42
CA ASN A 389 -0.10 13.35 -5.36
C ASN A 389 0.36 12.92 -3.95
N GLY A 390 1.67 12.87 -3.66
CA GLY A 390 2.17 12.56 -2.31
C GLY A 390 2.10 11.08 -1.93
N ASN A 391 1.76 10.20 -2.86
CA ASN A 391 1.77 8.76 -2.64
C ASN A 391 3.18 8.21 -2.77
N TRP A 392 3.65 7.47 -1.77
CA TRP A 392 4.91 6.75 -1.86
C TRP A 392 4.93 5.80 -3.06
N LYS A 393 5.96 5.93 -3.90
CA LYS A 393 6.19 5.06 -5.06
C LYS A 393 7.46 4.26 -4.90
N LEU A 394 7.34 2.97 -5.12
CA LEU A 394 8.44 2.02 -5.09
C LEU A 394 9.37 2.28 -6.27
N ILE A 395 10.64 2.49 -5.96
CA ILE A 395 11.70 2.75 -6.93
C ILE A 395 12.85 1.77 -6.84
N ALA A 396 12.99 1.01 -5.75
CA ALA A 396 13.89 -0.14 -5.71
C ALA A 396 13.47 -1.23 -4.72
N ILE A 397 13.81 -2.48 -5.06
CA ILE A 397 13.78 -3.65 -4.20
C ILE A 397 15.22 -4.17 -4.10
N VAL A 398 15.78 -4.11 -2.89
CA VAL A 398 17.20 -4.41 -2.65
C VAL A 398 17.34 -5.45 -1.54
N HIS A 399 17.84 -6.63 -1.89
CA HIS A 399 18.13 -7.69 -0.93
C HIS A 399 19.41 -7.40 -0.13
N ASP A 400 19.46 -7.87 1.11
CA ASP A 400 20.67 -7.97 1.90
C ASP A 400 20.72 -9.34 2.57
N GLU A 401 21.90 -9.92 2.60
CA GLU A 401 22.15 -11.16 3.29
C GLU A 401 23.60 -11.21 3.72
N TRP A 402 23.93 -12.19 4.53
CA TRP A 402 25.33 -12.42 4.83
C TRP A 402 26.11 -12.83 3.58
N THR A 403 27.23 -12.15 3.33
CA THR A 403 28.11 -12.40 2.20
C THR A 403 29.57 -12.64 2.64
N ILE A 404 30.40 -13.29 1.79
CA ILE A 404 31.69 -13.94 2.14
C ILE A 404 32.92 -13.19 1.65
#